data_AF-A0A964HVH6-F1
#
_entry.id   AF-A0A964HVH6-F1
#
_cell.length_a   1.000
_cell.length_b   1.000
_cell.length_c   1.000
_cell.angle_alpha   90.00
_cell.angle_beta   90.00
_cell.angle_gamma   90.00
#
_symmetry.space_group_name_H-M   'P 1'
#
loop_
_entity.id
_entity.type
_entity.pdbx_description
1 polymer ?
#
loop_
_entity_poly.entity_id
_entity_poly.type
_entity_poly.pdbx_seq_one_letter_code
_entity_poly.pdbx_strand_id
1 'polypeptide(L)' 'ASHGGFVTFVGHDTEGVAYLTMGGGCHGCSMSKMTMLEGVQTTLIEQVPGVLKVRDITDHAAGSNPYYS' A
#
# COMPACT_ATOMS: atom_id res chain seq x y z
N ALA A 1 -11.42 -18.38 -2.16
CA ALA A 1 -10.25 -18.03 -1.34
C ALA A 1 -10.31 -16.54 -1.06
N SER A 2 -10.99 -16.13 0.00
CA SER A 2 -11.05 -14.73 0.40
C SER A 2 -9.76 -14.43 1.16
N HIS A 3 -8.77 -13.86 0.49
CA HIS A 3 -7.72 -13.13 1.21
C HIS A 3 -8.46 -12.00 1.91
N GLY A 4 -8.75 -12.14 3.20
CA GLY A 4 -9.43 -11.15 4.02
C GLY A 4 -8.56 -9.92 4.29
N GLY A 5 -7.84 -9.46 3.27
CA GLY A 5 -7.03 -8.27 3.28
C GLY A 5 -7.82 -7.09 2.75
N PHE A 6 -7.65 -5.98 3.44
CA PHE A 6 -8.18 -4.68 3.11
C PHE A 6 -7.03 -3.71 2.88
N VAL A 7 -7.25 -2.75 2.01
CA VAL A 7 -6.33 -1.66 1.75
C VAL A 7 -7.06 -0.37 2.10
N THR A 8 -6.42 0.47 2.88
CA THR A 8 -6.93 1.77 3.30
C THR A 8 -6.03 2.85 2.74
N PHE A 9 -6.61 3.84 2.10
CA PHE A 9 -5.87 5.00 1.61
C PHE A 9 -5.58 5.97 2.77
N VAL A 10 -4.33 6.43 2.86
CA VAL A 10 -3.86 7.32 3.93
C VAL A 10 -3.62 8.74 3.40
N GLY A 11 -3.08 8.86 2.20
CA GLY A 11 -2.76 10.15 1.61
C GLY A 11 -1.95 10.00 0.33
N HIS A 12 -1.62 11.12 -0.30
CA HIS A 12 -0.71 11.14 -1.44
C HIS A 12 0.16 12.40 -1.41
N ASP A 13 1.35 12.30 -2.00
CA ASP A 13 2.24 13.45 -2.17
C ASP A 13 1.95 14.21 -3.48
N THR A 14 2.51 15.41 -3.57
CA THR A 14 2.53 16.23 -4.80
C THR A 14 3.36 15.59 -5.92
N GLU A 15 4.22 14.63 -5.59
CA GLU A 15 5.02 13.86 -6.55
C GLU A 15 4.26 12.65 -7.14
N GLY A 16 2.98 12.46 -6.78
CA GLY A 16 2.15 11.37 -7.30
C GLY A 16 2.35 10.03 -6.61
N VAL A 17 2.93 10.02 -5.39
CA VAL A 17 3.05 8.80 -4.58
C VAL A 17 1.82 8.68 -3.68
N ALA A 18 1.10 7.56 -3.79
CA ALA A 18 -0.03 7.24 -2.92
C ALA A 18 0.40 6.34 -1.75
N TYR A 19 -0.02 6.72 -0.56
CA TYR A 19 0.22 6.02 0.69
C TYR A 19 -0.98 5.21 1.10
N LEU A 20 -0.76 3.92 1.27
CA LEU A 20 -1.78 2.96 1.64
C LEU A 20 -1.34 2.21 2.90
N THR A 21 -2.30 1.81 3.71
CA THR A 21 -2.11 0.78 4.72
C THR A 21 -2.87 -0.46 4.30
N MET A 22 -2.23 -1.61 4.40
CA MET A 22 -2.81 -2.90 4.10
C MET A 22 -2.91 -3.70 5.39
N GLY A 23 -4.13 -4.06 5.76
CA GLY A 23 -4.40 -4.87 6.94
C GLY A 23 -5.21 -6.11 6.56
N GLY A 24 -5.10 -7.17 7.34
CA GLY A 24 -5.78 -8.43 7.03
C GLY A 24 -5.19 -9.13 5.80
N GLY A 25 -5.41 -10.43 5.72
CA GLY A 25 -4.62 -11.32 4.87
C GLY A 25 -3.74 -12.20 5.74
N CYS A 26 -3.55 -13.44 5.30
CA CYS A 26 -2.95 -14.53 6.07
C CYS A 26 -1.77 -14.04 6.93
N HIS A 27 -1.93 -14.12 8.26
CA HIS A 27 -0.99 -13.71 9.31
C HIS A 27 0.45 -14.23 9.09
N GLY A 28 1.23 -13.56 8.23
CA GLY A 28 2.68 -13.81 8.14
C GLY A 28 3.20 -14.45 6.85
N CYS A 29 2.44 -14.49 5.75
CA CYS A 29 3.03 -14.82 4.45
C CYS A 29 3.52 -13.55 3.74
N SER A 30 4.75 -13.13 4.02
CA SER A 30 5.41 -11.96 3.43
C SER A 30 5.38 -11.93 1.89
N MET A 31 5.42 -13.09 1.22
CA MET A 31 5.31 -13.19 -0.24
C MET A 31 3.92 -12.81 -0.78
N SER A 32 2.84 -13.09 -0.06
CA SER A 32 1.48 -12.76 -0.51
C SER A 32 1.17 -11.26 -0.40
N LYS A 33 1.87 -10.56 0.52
CA LYS A 33 1.75 -9.11 0.68
C LYS A 33 2.36 -8.35 -0.49
N MET A 34 3.50 -8.80 -1.01
CA MET A 34 4.17 -8.16 -2.14
C MET A 34 3.35 -8.25 -3.42
N THR A 35 2.81 -9.44 -3.74
CA THR A 35 1.98 -9.63 -4.94
C THR A 35 0.66 -8.84 -4.85
N MET A 36 0.10 -8.70 -3.66
CA MET A 36 -1.07 -7.84 -3.43
C MET A 36 -0.74 -6.36 -3.67
N LEU A 37 0.41 -5.89 -3.16
CA LEU A 37 0.90 -4.53 -3.42
C LEU A 37 1.08 -4.24 -4.90
N GLU A 38 1.67 -5.17 -5.65
CA GLU A 38 1.89 -5.02 -7.09
C GLU A 38 0.56 -4.95 -7.84
N GLY A 39 -0.42 -5.79 -7.48
CA GLY A 39 -1.76 -5.77 -8.08
C GLY A 39 -2.51 -4.47 -7.78
N VAL A 40 -2.44 -3.99 -6.54
CA VAL A 40 -3.05 -2.72 -6.12
C VAL A 40 -2.37 -1.56 -6.84
N GLN A 41 -1.04 -1.53 -6.91
CA GLN A 41 -0.30 -0.48 -7.61
C GLN A 41 -0.69 -0.39 -9.09
N THR A 42 -0.72 -1.53 -9.78
CA THR A 42 -1.07 -1.59 -11.20
C THR A 42 -2.47 -1.02 -11.42
N THR A 43 -3.44 -1.51 -10.64
CA THR A 43 -4.83 -1.04 -10.71
C THR A 43 -4.94 0.45 -10.41
N LEU A 44 -4.22 0.97 -9.41
CA LEU A 44 -4.30 2.38 -9.02
C LEU A 44 -3.72 3.31 -10.09
N ILE A 45 -2.60 2.93 -10.71
CA ILE A 45 -1.98 3.71 -11.79
C ILE A 45 -2.88 3.73 -13.03
N GLU A 46 -3.53 2.61 -13.35
CA GLU A 46 -4.45 2.52 -14.49
C GLU A 46 -5.76 3.28 -14.27
N GLN A 47 -6.30 3.28 -13.04
CA GLN A 47 -7.60 3.87 -12.74
C GLN A 47 -7.52 5.33 -12.26
N VAL A 48 -6.40 5.74 -11.65
CA VAL A 48 -6.26 7.06 -11.03
C VAL A 48 -5.15 7.86 -11.73
N PRO A 49 -5.51 8.74 -12.68
CA PRO A 49 -4.54 9.60 -13.34
C PRO A 49 -3.90 10.56 -12.33
N GLY A 50 -2.58 10.48 -12.18
CA GLY A 50 -1.80 11.25 -11.20
C GLY A 50 -1.12 10.41 -10.12
N VAL A 51 -1.49 9.13 -9.99
CA VAL A 51 -0.74 8.17 -9.16
C VAL A 51 0.37 7.56 -10.01
N LEU A 52 1.61 7.76 -9.60
CA LEU A 52 2.81 7.21 -10.23
C LEU A 52 3.36 6.01 -9.47
N LYS A 53 3.13 5.98 -8.15
CA LYS A 53 3.67 4.94 -7.27
C LYS A 53 2.79 4.73 -6.05
N VAL A 54 2.80 3.50 -5.54
CA VAL A 54 2.11 3.15 -4.30
C VAL A 54 3.13 2.71 -3.25
N ARG A 55 2.99 3.20 -2.02
CA ARG A 55 3.77 2.71 -0.87
C ARG A 55 2.86 2.22 0.24
N ASP A 56 3.12 1.01 0.69
CA ASP A 56 2.55 0.49 1.93
C ASP A 56 3.33 1.06 3.12
N ILE A 57 2.62 1.73 4.03
CA ILE A 57 3.18 2.24 5.29
C ILE A 57 2.84 1.32 6.48
N THR A 58 2.31 0.13 6.21
CA THR A 58 2.04 -0.86 7.26
C THR A 58 3.37 -1.42 7.75
N ASP A 59 3.85 -0.85 8.85
CA ASP A 59 5.10 -1.17 9.54
C ASP A 59 5.38 -2.69 9.56
N HIS A 60 6.49 -3.09 8.94
CA HIS A 60 7.03 -4.44 9.08
C HIS A 60 8.54 -4.45 9.36
N ALA A 61 9.12 -3.28 9.62
CA ALA A 61 10.50 -3.13 10.07
C ALA A 61 10.68 -1.70 10.58
N ALA A 62 10.36 -1.48 11.86
CA ALA A 62 10.92 -0.43 12.68
C ALA A 62 10.92 1.01 12.11
N GLY A 63 9.96 1.81 12.56
CA GLY A 63 10.26 3.12 13.12
C GLY A 63 10.21 4.31 12.15
N SER A 64 9.54 5.36 12.63
CA SER A 64 9.44 6.70 12.08
C SER A 64 8.49 6.88 10.91
N ASN A 65 7.24 7.14 11.28
CA ASN A 65 6.26 7.94 10.56
C ASN A 65 6.92 9.18 9.90
N PRO A 66 7.03 9.28 8.57
CA PRO A 66 7.68 10.42 7.93
C PRO A 66 6.70 11.54 7.53
N TYR A 67 5.41 11.44 7.85
CA TYR A 67 4.42 12.46 7.51
C TYR A 67 4.32 13.52 8.61
N TYR A 68 5.30 14.44 8.60
CA TYR A 68 5.35 15.83 9.12
C TYR A 68 6.70 16.15 9.78
N SER A 69 7.58 16.86 9.04
CA SER A 69 8.43 17.93 9.56
C SER A 69 8.74 18.92 8.45
#